data_AF-A0A533RRU9-F1
#
_entry.id   AF-A0A533RRU9-F1
#
_cell.length_a   1.000
_cell.length_b   1.000
_cell.length_c   1.000
_cell.angle_alpha   90.00
_cell.angle_beta   90.00
_cell.angle_gamma   90.00
#
_symmetry.space_group_name_H-M   'P 1'
#
loop_
_entity.id
_entity.type
_entity.pdbx_description
1 polymer ?
#
loop_
_entity_poly.entity_id
_entity_poly.type
_entity_poly.pdbx_seq_one_letter_code
_entity_poly.pdbx_strand_id
1 'polypeptide(L)'
;MTLARTWLVALIAATAVAGTGCAAPRPQAPTGGGAVATPTAPAAETSSPSAQTTGAPLANLTLALTPVVRGLESPVYACGAGDGSGRLFIVEQPGTVRVVRAGALQPGAFLDVSRSISSGGERGLLGLAFAPDYASSGVLYANYTDTSGNTVVARFTADDPASDTPRMTGPVTVLKIAQPYANHNGGCLQFQPGSKRLWVGMGDGGSAGDPGNRAQNPTALLGKMLVLDFAKGSKPAPKIAMRGMRNPWRFSFDGATGDLWIGDVGQNDWEEIDFLPSSALSGA
;
A
#
# COMPACT_ATOMS: atom_id res chain seq x y z
N MET A 1 -10.36 -34.21 -15.81
CA MET A 1 -10.34 -33.70 -14.42
C MET A 1 -9.65 -32.35 -14.44
N THR A 2 -10.44 -31.28 -14.48
CA THR A 2 -9.96 -29.90 -14.54
C THR A 2 -9.69 -29.45 -13.10
N LEU A 3 -8.42 -29.24 -12.75
CA LEU A 3 -8.03 -28.68 -11.46
C LEU A 3 -8.55 -27.23 -11.40
N ALA A 4 -9.57 -26.99 -10.56
CA ALA A 4 -9.97 -25.64 -10.19
C ALA A 4 -8.80 -24.98 -9.46
N ARG A 5 -8.24 -23.91 -10.04
CA ARG A 5 -7.29 -23.04 -9.34
C ARG A 5 -8.04 -22.32 -8.23
N THR A 6 -7.92 -22.80 -7.00
CA THR A 6 -8.38 -22.09 -5.82
C THR A 6 -7.45 -20.90 -5.59
N TRP A 7 -7.95 -19.68 -5.77
CA TRP A 7 -7.21 -18.48 -5.40
C TRP A 7 -7.35 -18.27 -3.89
N LEU A 8 -6.23 -18.28 -3.16
CA LEU A 8 -6.21 -17.96 -1.74
C LEU A 8 -6.12 -16.43 -1.59
N VAL A 9 -7.22 -15.79 -1.20
CA VAL A 9 -7.21 -14.41 -0.73
C VAL A 9 -7.00 -14.45 0.78
N ALA A 10 -5.83 -14.01 1.24
CA ALA A 10 -5.55 -13.89 2.67
C ALA A 10 -6.20 -12.61 3.21
N LEU A 11 -7.28 -12.75 3.96
CA LEU A 11 -7.88 -11.64 4.70
C LEU A 11 -7.30 -11.63 6.12
N ILE A 12 -6.63 -10.55 6.49
CA ILE A 12 -6.29 -10.28 7.89
C ILE A 12 -7.44 -9.47 8.48
N ALA A 13 -8.15 -10.06 9.45
CA ALA A 13 -9.14 -9.33 10.23
C ALA A 13 -8.43 -8.60 11.39
N ALA A 14 -8.45 -7.27 11.36
CA ALA A 14 -8.09 -6.42 12.50
C ALA A 14 -9.36 -5.72 13.00
N THR A 15 -9.62 -5.76 14.30
CA THR A 15 -10.72 -5.04 14.95
C THR A 15 -10.38 -3.56 15.05
N ALA A 16 -11.09 -2.70 14.31
CA ALA A 16 -11.00 -1.25 14.44
C ALA A 16 -11.80 -0.74 15.65
N VAL A 17 -11.22 0.20 16.41
CA VAL A 17 -11.93 0.94 17.47
C VAL A 17 -12.38 2.27 16.88
N ALA A 18 -13.69 2.48 16.75
CA ALA A 18 -14.29 3.70 16.21
C ALA A 18 -14.30 4.83 17.26
N GLY A 19 -13.75 6.00 16.89
CA GLY A 19 -13.90 7.26 17.63
C GLY A 19 -15.12 8.05 17.14
N THR A 20 -15.92 8.57 18.07
CA THR A 20 -17.18 9.29 17.85
C THR A 20 -17.00 10.63 17.13
N GLY A 21 -17.76 10.84 16.04
CA GLY A 21 -17.77 12.06 15.22
C GLY A 21 -18.71 13.18 15.72
N CYS A 22 -18.46 14.39 15.22
CA CYS A 22 -19.37 15.53 15.22
C CYS A 22 -19.46 16.06 13.77
N ALA A 23 -20.68 16.25 13.27
CA ALA A 23 -20.99 16.59 11.88
C ALA A 23 -21.06 18.12 11.64
N ALA A 24 -20.68 18.57 10.44
CA ALA A 24 -20.97 19.90 9.90
C ALA A 24 -21.12 19.86 8.35
N PRO A 25 -21.83 20.83 7.72
CA PRO A 25 -22.56 20.62 6.46
C PRO A 25 -21.86 21.06 5.16
N ARG A 26 -22.42 20.55 4.04
CA ARG A 26 -22.00 20.59 2.62
C ARG A 26 -22.25 21.94 1.91
N PRO A 27 -21.38 22.39 0.96
CA PRO A 27 -21.71 23.43 -0.02
C PRO A 27 -22.17 22.87 -1.39
N GLN A 28 -23.14 23.57 -2.01
CA GLN A 28 -23.68 23.34 -3.36
C GLN A 28 -22.78 23.94 -4.47
N ALA A 29 -22.81 23.32 -5.66
CA ALA A 29 -22.14 23.80 -6.87
C ALA A 29 -23.03 24.77 -7.69
N PRO A 30 -22.46 25.76 -8.40
CA PRO A 30 -23.23 26.64 -9.28
C PRO A 30 -23.40 26.05 -10.69
N THR A 31 -24.61 26.21 -11.20
CA THR A 31 -25.03 25.98 -12.60
C THR A 31 -24.66 27.16 -13.49
N GLY A 32 -24.09 26.90 -14.67
CA GLY A 32 -23.90 27.89 -15.71
C GLY A 32 -23.96 27.24 -17.09
N GLY A 33 -25.00 27.58 -17.86
CA GLY A 33 -25.21 27.12 -19.23
C GLY A 33 -24.53 28.01 -20.26
N GLY A 34 -24.35 27.48 -21.47
CA GLY A 34 -23.87 28.27 -22.61
C GLY A 34 -23.60 27.47 -23.88
N ALA A 35 -24.56 27.56 -24.80
CA ALA A 35 -24.50 27.47 -26.26
C ALA A 35 -24.11 26.16 -26.99
N VAL A 36 -25.05 25.80 -27.87
CA VAL A 36 -25.07 24.71 -28.85
C VAL A 36 -24.34 25.14 -30.13
N ALA A 37 -23.48 24.27 -30.67
CA ALA A 37 -22.98 24.36 -32.04
C ALA A 37 -23.29 23.05 -32.80
N THR A 38 -23.82 23.19 -34.01
CA THR A 38 -24.30 22.13 -34.93
C THR A 38 -23.14 21.37 -35.62
N PRO A 39 -23.37 20.12 -36.08
CA PRO A 39 -22.31 19.13 -36.26
C PRO A 39 -21.67 19.14 -37.67
N THR A 40 -20.38 18.82 -37.73
CA THR A 40 -19.65 18.49 -38.96
C THR A 40 -19.53 16.98 -39.09
N ALA A 41 -19.59 16.48 -40.33
CA ALA A 41 -19.73 15.08 -40.72
C ALA A 41 -18.69 14.10 -40.12
N PRO A 42 -19.05 12.81 -39.89
CA PRO A 42 -18.20 11.88 -39.18
C PRO A 42 -17.06 11.36 -40.07
N ALA A 43 -15.83 11.50 -39.56
CA ALA A 43 -14.70 10.71 -40.02
C ALA A 43 -14.96 9.23 -39.67
N ALA A 44 -14.61 8.32 -40.58
CA ALA A 44 -14.76 6.89 -40.36
C ALA A 44 -13.85 6.45 -39.19
N GLU A 45 -14.45 6.26 -38.02
CA GLU A 45 -13.80 5.64 -36.88
C GLU A 45 -13.60 4.16 -37.20
N THR A 46 -12.34 3.77 -37.41
CA THR A 46 -11.93 2.37 -37.33
C THR A 46 -12.13 1.90 -35.90
N SER A 47 -13.29 1.29 -35.65
CA SER A 47 -13.64 0.68 -34.37
C SER A 47 -12.59 -0.38 -34.02
N SER A 48 -11.68 -0.03 -33.12
CA SER A 48 -10.87 -1.01 -32.41
C SER A 48 -11.84 -1.90 -31.63
N PRO A 49 -11.66 -3.23 -31.62
CA PRO A 49 -12.57 -4.11 -30.88
C PRO A 49 -12.49 -3.73 -29.40
N SER A 50 -13.56 -3.11 -28.89
CA SER A 50 -13.77 -2.94 -27.47
C SER A 50 -13.81 -4.33 -26.87
N ALA A 51 -12.75 -4.71 -26.15
CA ALA A 51 -12.75 -5.90 -25.34
C ALA A 51 -13.88 -5.72 -24.31
N GLN A 52 -15.02 -6.35 -24.57
CA GLN A 52 -16.10 -6.44 -23.60
C GLN A 52 -15.54 -7.18 -22.38
N THR A 53 -15.16 -6.43 -21.35
CA THR A 53 -14.95 -6.97 -20.02
C THR A 53 -16.33 -7.43 -19.55
N THR A 54 -16.60 -8.71 -19.74
CA THR A 54 -17.72 -9.37 -19.07
C THR A 54 -17.39 -9.36 -17.58
N GLY A 55 -17.88 -8.34 -16.88
CA GLY A 55 -17.72 -8.24 -15.43
C GLY A 55 -18.19 -9.54 -14.79
N ALA A 56 -17.38 -10.11 -13.90
CA ALA A 56 -17.79 -11.30 -13.15
C ALA A 56 -19.12 -10.98 -12.44
N PRO A 57 -20.16 -11.81 -12.58
CA PRO A 57 -21.46 -11.53 -11.98
C PRO A 57 -21.33 -11.61 -10.45
N LEU A 58 -21.14 -10.45 -9.81
CA LEU A 58 -20.97 -10.33 -8.36
C LEU A 58 -22.24 -10.71 -7.59
N ALA A 59 -23.41 -10.68 -8.24
CA ALA A 59 -24.70 -10.95 -7.62
C ALA A 59 -24.81 -12.35 -6.97
N ASN A 60 -23.98 -13.30 -7.40
CA ASN A 60 -23.94 -14.66 -6.84
C ASN A 60 -22.62 -14.98 -6.13
N LEU A 61 -21.77 -13.98 -5.85
CA LEU A 61 -20.50 -14.20 -5.18
C LEU A 61 -20.74 -14.60 -3.72
N THR A 62 -20.52 -15.87 -3.40
CA THR A 62 -20.52 -16.36 -2.02
C THR A 62 -19.09 -16.44 -1.52
N LEU A 63 -18.80 -15.75 -0.43
CA LEU A 63 -17.49 -15.77 0.23
C LEU A 63 -17.56 -16.66 1.47
N ALA A 64 -16.54 -17.48 1.67
CA ALA A 64 -16.32 -18.25 2.90
C ALA A 64 -14.95 -17.91 3.45
N LEU A 65 -14.85 -17.78 4.78
CA LEU A 65 -13.60 -17.55 5.48
C LEU A 65 -13.11 -18.87 6.08
N THR A 66 -11.93 -19.30 5.65
CA THR A 66 -11.24 -20.47 6.22
C THR A 66 -10.04 -19.99 7.03
N PRO A 67 -9.98 -20.25 8.34
CA PRO A 67 -8.80 -19.97 9.14
C PRO A 67 -7.58 -20.71 8.57
N VAL A 68 -6.50 -19.99 8.27
CA VAL A 68 -5.24 -20.58 7.78
C VAL A 68 -4.29 -20.87 8.95
N VAL A 69 -4.03 -19.86 9.78
CA VAL A 69 -3.16 -19.96 10.97
C VAL A 69 -3.75 -19.18 12.14
N ARG A 70 -3.25 -19.45 13.35
CA ARG A 70 -3.55 -18.73 14.59
C ARG A 70 -2.23 -18.37 15.30
N GLY A 71 -2.30 -17.56 16.35
CA GLY A 71 -1.13 -17.19 17.16
C GLY A 71 -0.30 -16.04 16.58
N LEU A 72 -0.91 -15.21 15.74
CA LEU A 72 -0.35 -13.94 15.28
C LEU A 72 -0.68 -12.82 16.28
N GLU A 73 0.19 -11.83 16.38
CA GLU A 73 0.04 -10.67 17.25
C GLU A 73 -0.24 -9.41 16.42
N SER A 74 -1.47 -8.90 16.49
CA SER A 74 -1.92 -7.69 15.77
C SER A 74 -1.43 -7.62 14.30
N PRO A 75 -1.75 -8.62 13.46
CA PRO A 75 -1.35 -8.63 12.07
C PRO A 75 -2.00 -7.45 11.32
N VAL A 76 -1.21 -6.74 10.49
CA VAL A 76 -1.67 -5.55 9.76
C VAL A 76 -1.48 -5.66 8.24
N TYR A 77 -0.63 -6.59 7.77
CA TYR A 77 -0.38 -6.77 6.34
C TYR A 77 0.09 -8.20 6.04
N ALA A 78 -0.19 -8.66 4.82
CA ALA A 78 0.31 -9.92 4.29
C ALA A 78 0.74 -9.74 2.84
N CYS A 79 1.90 -10.26 2.47
CA CYS A 79 2.36 -10.29 1.08
C CYS A 79 3.17 -11.53 0.78
N GLY A 80 3.30 -11.86 -0.51
CA GLY A 80 4.29 -12.82 -1.00
C GLY A 80 5.58 -12.11 -1.39
N ALA A 81 6.68 -12.87 -1.48
CA ALA A 81 7.98 -12.35 -1.94
C ALA A 81 8.16 -12.38 -3.47
N GLY A 82 7.22 -12.96 -4.22
CA GLY A 82 7.35 -13.11 -5.68
C GLY A 82 8.48 -14.05 -6.13
N ASP A 83 9.01 -14.86 -5.22
CA ASP A 83 10.17 -15.74 -5.40
C ASP A 83 9.80 -17.19 -5.76
N GLY A 84 8.52 -17.47 -6.02
CA GLY A 84 8.02 -18.82 -6.31
C GLY A 84 7.97 -19.77 -5.11
N SER A 85 8.37 -19.33 -3.91
CA SER A 85 8.44 -20.19 -2.71
C SER A 85 7.07 -20.55 -2.12
N GLY A 86 6.01 -19.83 -2.52
CA GLY A 86 4.67 -19.96 -1.94
C GLY A 86 4.56 -19.47 -0.50
N ARG A 87 5.56 -18.74 0.02
CA ARG A 87 5.51 -18.14 1.35
C ARG A 87 4.60 -16.93 1.40
N LEU A 88 3.89 -16.83 2.52
CA LEU A 88 3.14 -15.64 2.91
C LEU A 88 3.84 -15.01 4.11
N PHE A 89 4.20 -13.74 3.98
CA PHE A 89 4.86 -12.96 5.02
C PHE A 89 3.82 -12.08 5.70
N ILE A 90 3.62 -12.29 6.99
CA ILE A 90 2.64 -11.57 7.80
C ILE A 90 3.37 -10.52 8.62
N VAL A 91 2.99 -9.26 8.44
CA VAL A 91 3.48 -8.13 9.21
C VAL A 91 2.65 -7.98 10.48
N GLU A 92 3.30 -8.06 11.62
CA GLU A 92 2.73 -7.84 12.96
C GLU A 92 3.09 -6.44 13.43
N GLN A 93 2.09 -5.65 13.83
CA GLN A 93 2.27 -4.25 14.24
C GLN A 93 3.39 -4.04 15.29
N PRO A 94 3.57 -4.95 16.29
CA PRO A 94 4.63 -4.81 17.30
C PRO A 94 6.07 -4.92 16.78
N GLY A 95 6.29 -5.29 15.50
CA GLY A 95 7.60 -5.17 14.87
C GLY A 95 8.18 -6.44 14.27
N THR A 96 7.39 -7.51 14.17
CA THR A 96 7.81 -8.79 13.61
C THR A 96 7.20 -9.06 12.24
N VAL A 97 7.93 -9.78 11.40
CA VAL A 97 7.39 -10.43 10.21
C VAL A 97 7.42 -11.93 10.42
N ARG A 98 6.27 -12.60 10.31
CA ARG A 98 6.13 -14.05 10.44
C ARG A 98 5.94 -14.70 9.08
N VAL A 99 6.33 -15.96 8.94
CA VAL A 99 6.18 -16.71 7.69
C VAL A 99 5.11 -17.78 7.85
N VAL A 100 4.17 -17.83 6.92
CA VAL A 100 3.31 -18.97 6.69
C VAL A 100 3.78 -19.67 5.41
N ARG A 101 4.04 -20.96 5.52
CA ARG A 101 4.46 -21.82 4.40
C ARG A 101 3.67 -23.12 4.47
N ALA A 102 3.13 -23.56 3.34
CA ALA A 102 2.31 -24.77 3.24
C ALA A 102 1.17 -24.83 4.28
N GLY A 103 0.52 -23.69 4.55
CA GLY A 103 -0.59 -23.59 5.51
C GLY A 103 -0.19 -23.59 6.99
N ALA A 104 1.10 -23.60 7.32
CA ALA A 104 1.58 -23.61 8.70
C ALA A 104 2.41 -22.36 9.01
N LEU A 105 2.18 -21.80 10.21
CA LEU A 105 3.00 -20.72 10.78
C LEU A 105 4.37 -21.29 11.16
N GLN A 106 5.43 -20.71 10.61
CA GLN A 106 6.80 -21.15 10.86
C GLN A 106 7.31 -20.60 12.21
N PRO A 107 8.23 -21.34 12.87
CA PRO A 107 8.85 -20.88 14.11
C PRO A 107 9.75 -19.67 13.85
N GLY A 108 9.81 -18.75 14.83
CA GLY A 108 10.62 -17.55 14.74
C GLY A 108 10.04 -16.45 13.85
N ALA A 109 10.78 -15.36 13.75
CA ALA A 109 10.45 -14.21 12.91
C ALA A 109 11.43 -14.15 11.73
N PHE A 110 10.90 -13.83 10.55
CA PHE A 110 11.69 -13.52 9.37
C PHE A 110 12.42 -12.19 9.51
N LEU A 111 11.75 -11.20 10.11
CA LEU A 111 12.32 -9.90 10.47
C LEU A 111 11.82 -9.54 11.87
N ASP A 112 12.70 -8.99 12.70
CA ASP A 112 12.34 -8.43 14.01
C ASP A 112 12.99 -7.05 14.15
N VAL A 113 12.16 -6.02 14.20
CA VAL A 113 12.55 -4.62 14.45
C VAL A 113 11.91 -4.08 15.72
N SER A 114 11.31 -4.93 16.56
CA SER A 114 10.54 -4.54 17.76
C SER A 114 11.28 -3.60 18.71
N ARG A 115 12.61 -3.73 18.81
CA ARG A 115 13.47 -2.88 19.65
C ARG A 115 13.76 -1.49 19.08
N SER A 116 13.42 -1.25 17.82
CA SER A 116 13.76 -0.03 17.08
C SER A 116 12.55 0.82 16.74
N ILE A 117 11.35 0.39 17.15
CA ILE A 117 10.09 1.03 16.76
C ILE A 117 9.26 1.46 17.97
N SER A 118 8.31 2.34 17.72
CA SER A 118 7.16 2.54 18.60
C SER A 118 5.92 1.92 17.96
N SER A 119 5.08 1.25 18.75
CA SER A 119 3.87 0.56 18.26
C SER A 119 2.62 0.98 19.04
N GLY A 120 1.45 0.68 18.46
CA GLY A 120 0.13 1.00 19.02
C GLY A 120 -0.54 2.19 18.31
N GLY A 121 -1.87 2.19 18.30
CA GLY A 121 -2.64 3.09 17.44
C GLY A 121 -2.30 2.82 15.97
N GLU A 122 -1.91 3.86 15.24
CA GLU A 122 -1.46 3.76 13.84
C GLU A 122 0.06 3.60 13.70
N ARG A 123 0.80 3.49 14.82
CA ARG A 123 2.25 3.28 14.81
C ARG A 123 2.61 1.81 14.89
N GLY A 124 3.77 1.46 14.34
CA GLY A 124 4.32 0.12 14.42
C GLY A 124 5.11 -0.23 13.17
N LEU A 125 5.24 -1.52 12.89
CA LEU A 125 5.63 -2.03 11.57
C LEU A 125 4.37 -2.13 10.70
N LEU A 126 4.30 -1.36 9.61
CA LEU A 126 3.05 -1.09 8.88
C LEU A 126 3.06 -1.60 7.43
N GLY A 127 4.24 -1.78 6.84
CA GLY A 127 4.38 -2.24 5.46
C GLY A 127 5.67 -3.01 5.22
N LEU A 128 5.61 -3.88 4.21
CA LEU A 128 6.69 -4.75 3.77
C LEU A 128 6.63 -4.88 2.24
N ALA A 129 7.75 -4.67 1.55
CA ALA A 129 7.87 -4.92 0.12
C ALA A 129 9.19 -5.62 -0.19
N PHE A 130 9.12 -6.69 -0.96
CA PHE A 130 10.30 -7.38 -1.47
C PHE A 130 10.79 -6.69 -2.75
N ALA A 131 12.11 -6.58 -2.92
CA ALA A 131 12.65 -6.10 -4.18
C ALA A 131 12.24 -7.04 -5.32
N PRO A 132 12.07 -6.54 -6.57
CA PRO A 132 11.72 -7.38 -7.70
C PRO A 132 12.70 -8.53 -7.96
N ASP A 133 13.95 -8.39 -7.52
CA ASP A 133 15.02 -9.40 -7.61
C ASP A 133 15.31 -10.11 -6.27
N TYR A 134 14.39 -10.07 -5.30
CA TYR A 134 14.60 -10.59 -3.93
C TYR A 134 15.18 -12.02 -3.89
N ALA A 135 14.73 -12.91 -4.78
CA ALA A 135 15.22 -14.29 -4.81
C ALA A 135 16.75 -14.40 -5.00
N SER A 136 17.37 -13.43 -5.67
CA SER A 136 18.83 -13.37 -5.87
C SER A 136 19.51 -12.29 -5.03
N SER A 137 18.82 -11.18 -4.71
CA SER A 137 19.40 -10.04 -4.00
C SER A 137 19.24 -10.10 -2.47
N GLY A 138 18.22 -10.83 -1.99
CA GLY A 138 17.80 -10.82 -0.59
C GLY A 138 17.26 -9.48 -0.10
N VAL A 139 17.04 -8.51 -0.98
CA VAL A 139 16.67 -7.14 -0.60
C VAL A 139 15.17 -7.02 -0.35
N LEU A 140 14.82 -6.46 0.81
CA LEU A 140 13.46 -6.08 1.16
C LEU A 140 13.42 -4.69 1.82
N TYR A 141 12.22 -4.13 1.90
CA TYR A 141 11.95 -2.83 2.47
C TYR A 141 10.82 -2.93 3.48
N ALA A 142 11.00 -2.28 4.63
CA ALA A 142 9.98 -2.16 5.65
C ALA A 142 9.62 -0.69 5.86
N ASN A 143 8.35 -0.42 6.14
CA ASN A 143 7.85 0.87 6.59
C ASN A 143 7.41 0.75 8.05
N TYR A 144 8.01 1.52 8.93
CA TYR A 144 7.70 1.51 10.36
C TYR A 144 7.81 2.89 11.00
N THR A 145 7.22 3.03 12.18
CA THR A 145 7.39 4.20 13.04
C THR A 145 8.58 3.99 14.00
N ASP A 146 9.60 4.83 13.94
CA ASP A 146 10.74 4.72 14.87
C ASP A 146 10.39 5.11 16.32
N THR A 147 11.33 4.94 17.25
CA THR A 147 11.13 5.29 18.67
C THR A 147 10.92 6.78 18.93
N SER A 148 11.25 7.63 17.95
CA SER A 148 10.99 9.08 17.99
C SER A 148 9.68 9.46 17.29
N GLY A 149 8.88 8.48 16.84
CA GLY A 149 7.60 8.72 16.17
C GLY A 149 7.71 9.01 14.67
N ASN A 150 8.89 8.99 14.06
CA ASN A 150 9.04 9.28 12.63
C ASN A 150 8.64 8.08 11.79
N THR A 151 8.07 8.32 10.61
CA THR A 151 7.92 7.27 9.60
C THR A 151 9.26 7.02 8.92
N VAL A 152 9.66 5.75 8.86
CA VAL A 152 10.91 5.29 8.27
C VAL A 152 10.62 4.21 7.25
N VAL A 153 11.11 4.41 6.02
CA VAL A 153 11.30 3.32 5.06
C VAL A 153 12.76 2.91 5.12
N ALA A 154 13.02 1.64 5.41
CA ALA A 154 14.37 1.10 5.53
C ALA A 154 14.54 -0.16 4.68
N ARG A 155 15.73 -0.29 4.09
CA ARG A 155 16.16 -1.47 3.36
C ARG A 155 16.84 -2.46 4.31
N PHE A 156 16.53 -3.74 4.13
CA PHE A 156 17.22 -4.87 4.76
C PHE A 156 17.69 -5.84 3.67
N THR A 157 18.67 -6.66 4.02
CA THR A 157 19.17 -7.73 3.15
C THR A 157 19.21 -9.03 3.94
N ALA A 158 18.43 -10.02 3.52
CA ALA A 158 18.52 -11.39 4.00
C ALA A 158 19.80 -12.03 3.45
N ASP A 159 20.56 -12.71 4.31
CA ASP A 159 21.74 -13.48 3.89
C ASP A 159 21.37 -14.74 3.11
N ASP A 160 20.26 -15.38 3.46
CA ASP A 160 19.63 -16.47 2.73
C ASP A 160 18.17 -16.10 2.38
N PRO A 161 17.91 -15.64 1.15
CA PRO A 161 16.55 -15.28 0.73
C PRO A 161 15.56 -16.44 0.82
N ALA A 162 16.00 -17.70 0.76
CA ALA A 162 15.14 -18.88 0.80
C ALA A 162 14.73 -19.31 2.23
N SER A 163 15.47 -18.85 3.25
CA SER A 163 15.22 -19.15 4.66
C SER A 163 13.98 -18.44 5.20
N ASP A 164 13.28 -19.07 6.14
CA ASP A 164 12.13 -18.50 6.85
C ASP A 164 12.56 -17.62 8.04
N THR A 165 13.81 -17.76 8.48
CA THR A 165 14.44 -16.98 9.56
C THR A 165 15.89 -16.61 9.19
N PRO A 166 16.10 -15.85 8.10
CA PRO A 166 17.44 -15.45 7.69
C PRO A 166 18.05 -14.45 8.66
N ARG A 167 19.37 -14.31 8.65
CA ARG A 167 20.02 -13.19 9.33
C ARG A 167 19.86 -11.95 8.46
N MET A 168 19.25 -10.93 9.03
CA MET A 168 19.09 -9.64 8.36
C MET A 168 20.32 -8.75 8.55
N THR A 169 20.80 -8.16 7.45
CA THR A 169 21.74 -7.04 7.47
C THR A 169 20.98 -5.73 7.23
N GLY A 170 21.37 -4.66 7.94
CA GLY A 170 20.65 -3.37 7.96
C GLY A 170 20.21 -3.00 9.39
N PRO A 171 19.26 -2.05 9.54
CA PRO A 171 18.58 -1.29 8.49
C PRO A 171 19.48 -0.27 7.79
N VAL A 172 19.21 -0.01 6.50
CA VAL A 172 19.67 1.20 5.80
C VAL A 172 18.46 2.10 5.55
N THR A 173 18.38 3.24 6.24
CA THR A 173 17.28 4.20 6.06
C THR A 173 17.31 4.82 4.66
N VAL A 174 16.24 4.58 3.88
CA VAL A 174 16.08 5.16 2.54
C VAL A 174 15.20 6.41 2.55
N LEU A 175 14.20 6.45 3.44
CA LEU A 175 13.32 7.61 3.66
C LEU A 175 13.03 7.74 5.16
N LYS A 176 13.08 8.97 5.68
CA LYS A 176 12.66 9.29 7.04
C LYS A 176 11.91 10.61 7.02
N ILE A 177 10.69 10.61 7.56
CA ILE A 177 9.80 11.77 7.58
C ILE A 177 9.32 11.96 9.03
N ALA A 178 9.51 13.16 9.55
CA ALA A 178 9.00 13.52 10.87
C ALA A 178 7.47 13.56 10.85
N GLN A 179 6.85 12.90 11.83
CA GLN A 179 5.40 12.86 11.98
C GLN A 179 4.96 13.89 13.03
N PRO A 180 4.12 14.87 12.66
CA PRO A 180 3.61 15.86 13.60
C PRO A 180 2.66 15.28 14.66
N TYR A 181 1.94 14.21 14.31
CA TYR A 181 1.03 13.49 15.20
C TYR A 181 1.27 11.98 15.14
N ALA A 182 0.64 11.25 16.06
CA ALA A 182 0.79 9.79 16.18
C ALA A 182 -0.15 8.99 15.26
N ASN A 183 -0.90 9.67 14.37
CA ASN A 183 -1.86 9.09 13.45
C ASN A 183 -1.65 9.63 12.02
N HIS A 184 -2.31 9.00 11.07
CA HIS A 184 -2.17 9.14 9.63
C HIS A 184 -0.75 8.84 9.15
N ASN A 185 -0.21 7.71 9.59
CA ASN A 185 1.15 7.31 9.26
C ASN A 185 1.29 6.65 7.87
N GLY A 186 0.17 6.37 7.18
CA GLY A 186 0.16 5.55 5.97
C GLY A 186 0.74 4.17 6.26
N GLY A 187 1.62 3.66 5.40
CA GLY A 187 2.38 2.46 5.73
C GLY A 187 2.61 1.52 4.56
N CYS A 188 1.69 1.49 3.59
CA CYS A 188 1.75 0.55 2.49
C CYS A 188 2.99 0.81 1.60
N LEU A 189 3.63 -0.28 1.20
CA LEU A 189 4.77 -0.32 0.29
C LEU A 189 4.46 -1.35 -0.80
N GLN A 190 4.60 -0.98 -2.07
CA GLN A 190 4.61 -1.94 -3.17
C GLN A 190 5.53 -1.47 -4.29
N PHE A 191 6.28 -2.40 -4.88
CA PHE A 191 6.94 -2.12 -6.15
C PHE A 191 5.90 -2.10 -7.27
N GLN A 192 5.97 -1.08 -8.13
CA GLN A 192 5.20 -1.07 -9.36
C GLN A 192 5.64 -2.27 -10.23
N PRO A 193 4.69 -3.11 -10.71
CA PRO A 193 5.00 -4.29 -11.49
C PRO A 193 5.98 -4.03 -12.64
N GLY A 194 6.97 -4.91 -12.77
CA GLY A 194 7.98 -4.81 -13.84
C GLY A 194 8.96 -3.64 -13.71
N SER A 195 9.02 -2.95 -12.57
CA SER A 195 9.87 -1.78 -12.38
C SER A 195 10.68 -1.82 -11.08
N LYS A 196 11.65 -0.92 -10.93
CA LYS A 196 12.38 -0.68 -9.67
C LYS A 196 11.81 0.48 -8.84
N ARG A 197 10.55 0.85 -9.11
CA ARG A 197 9.87 1.98 -8.48
C ARG A 197 9.06 1.48 -7.28
N LEU A 198 9.52 1.81 -6.09
CA LEU A 198 8.82 1.54 -4.84
C LEU A 198 7.83 2.68 -4.58
N TRP A 199 6.55 2.36 -4.53
CA TRP A 199 5.48 3.27 -4.14
C TRP A 199 5.29 3.22 -2.62
N VAL A 200 5.02 4.38 -2.04
CA VAL A 200 4.84 4.57 -0.59
C VAL A 200 3.58 5.38 -0.35
N GLY A 201 2.63 4.81 0.39
CA GLY A 201 1.48 5.53 0.91
C GLY A 201 1.90 6.31 2.16
N MET A 202 1.87 7.63 2.09
CA MET A 202 2.27 8.53 3.17
C MET A 202 1.11 9.44 3.56
N GLY A 203 0.56 9.25 4.77
CA GLY A 203 -0.49 10.12 5.27
C GLY A 203 -0.03 11.55 5.54
N ASP A 204 -0.98 12.45 5.75
CA ASP A 204 -0.78 13.88 6.04
C ASP A 204 -0.08 14.15 7.38
N GLY A 205 0.11 13.08 8.16
CA GLY A 205 0.74 13.06 9.46
C GLY A 205 -0.18 13.48 10.60
N GLY A 206 -1.49 13.46 10.36
CA GLY A 206 -2.54 13.79 11.31
C GLY A 206 -2.65 15.28 11.57
N SER A 207 -3.62 15.77 12.33
CA SER A 207 -4.80 15.15 12.93
C SER A 207 -6.04 15.39 12.05
N ALA A 208 -7.25 15.49 12.62
CA ALA A 208 -8.45 15.86 11.89
C ALA A 208 -8.28 17.18 11.12
N GLY A 209 -8.64 17.17 9.83
CA GLY A 209 -8.61 18.36 8.96
C GLY A 209 -7.24 18.78 8.44
N ASP A 210 -6.23 17.89 8.40
CA ASP A 210 -4.85 18.18 7.98
C ASP A 210 -4.29 19.49 8.58
N PRO A 211 -4.07 19.55 9.90
CA PRO A 211 -3.52 20.73 10.56
C PRO A 211 -2.17 21.12 9.95
N GLY A 212 -2.11 22.28 9.29
CA GLY A 212 -0.92 22.75 8.58
C GLY A 212 -0.96 22.52 7.06
N ASN A 213 -2.07 21.99 6.53
CA ASN A 213 -2.35 21.86 5.10
C ASN A 213 -1.21 21.15 4.35
N ARG A 214 -0.65 20.10 4.95
CA ARG A 214 0.55 19.42 4.45
C ARG A 214 0.24 18.59 3.21
N ALA A 215 -0.96 18.00 3.14
CA ALA A 215 -1.40 17.20 2.00
C ALA A 215 -1.41 18.05 0.71
N GLN A 216 -1.80 19.33 0.80
CA GLN A 216 -1.80 20.26 -0.33
C GLN A 216 -0.46 20.91 -0.61
N ASN A 217 0.43 21.00 0.39
CA ASN A 217 1.75 21.61 0.22
C ASN A 217 2.61 20.78 -0.77
N PRO A 218 3.09 21.37 -1.89
CA PRO A 218 3.81 20.66 -2.94
C PRO A 218 5.25 20.29 -2.56
N THR A 219 5.81 20.86 -1.49
CA THR A 219 7.17 20.57 -1.02
C THR A 219 7.20 19.65 0.20
N ALA A 220 6.06 19.44 0.86
CA ALA A 220 5.93 18.49 1.96
C ALA A 220 5.74 17.06 1.43
N LEU A 221 6.37 16.09 2.08
CA LEU A 221 6.23 14.67 1.73
C LEU A 221 5.04 13.98 2.42
N LEU A 222 4.33 14.68 3.31
CA LEU A 222 3.14 14.19 4.01
C LEU A 222 1.88 14.39 3.15
N GLY A 223 0.97 13.44 3.19
CA GLY A 223 -0.31 13.43 2.47
C GLY A 223 -0.13 13.19 0.97
N LYS A 224 0.71 12.21 0.63
CA LYS A 224 1.21 11.95 -0.72
C LYS A 224 1.23 10.46 -1.04
N MET A 225 1.08 10.15 -2.33
CA MET A 225 1.70 8.95 -2.89
C MET A 225 3.12 9.32 -3.32
N LEU A 226 4.12 8.68 -2.72
CA LEU A 226 5.53 8.91 -3.02
C LEU A 226 6.10 7.75 -3.84
N VAL A 227 7.11 8.05 -4.65
CA VAL A 227 7.86 7.05 -5.42
C VAL A 227 9.36 7.17 -5.15
N LEU A 228 9.98 6.05 -4.84
CA LEU A 228 11.43 5.86 -4.74
C LEU A 228 11.90 5.01 -5.92
N ASP A 229 12.66 5.60 -6.85
CA ASP A 229 13.14 4.92 -8.05
C ASP A 229 14.56 4.36 -7.87
N PHE A 230 14.66 3.07 -7.52
CA PHE A 230 15.93 2.41 -7.27
C PHE A 230 16.77 2.14 -8.53
N ALA A 231 16.25 2.45 -9.74
CA ALA A 231 17.11 2.52 -10.92
C ALA A 231 18.10 3.70 -10.83
N LYS A 232 17.81 4.72 -10.01
CA LYS A 232 18.66 5.91 -9.82
C LYS A 232 19.68 5.78 -8.69
N GLY A 233 19.74 4.63 -8.02
CA GLY A 233 20.70 4.34 -6.96
C GLY A 233 20.08 3.73 -5.71
N SER A 234 20.92 3.50 -4.70
CA SER A 234 20.55 2.79 -3.46
C SER A 234 19.74 3.63 -2.46
N LYS A 235 19.72 4.96 -2.62
CA LYS A 235 18.95 5.91 -1.83
C LYS A 235 18.40 7.03 -2.74
N PRO A 236 17.43 6.73 -3.60
CA PRO A 236 16.86 7.71 -4.52
C PRO A 236 16.10 8.78 -3.73
N ALA A 237 16.07 10.01 -4.25
CA ALA A 237 15.21 11.06 -3.71
C ALA A 237 13.73 10.70 -3.94
N PRO A 238 12.83 10.93 -2.96
CA PRO A 238 11.41 10.72 -3.14
C PRO A 238 10.83 11.68 -4.18
N LYS A 239 10.05 11.14 -5.11
CA LYS A 239 9.20 11.92 -6.03
C LYS A 239 7.77 11.89 -5.53
N ILE A 240 7.08 13.04 -5.58
CA ILE A 240 5.65 13.14 -5.33
C ILE A 240 4.92 12.74 -6.61
N ALA A 241 4.18 11.63 -6.56
CA ALA A 241 3.34 11.16 -7.66
C ALA A 241 1.91 11.72 -7.56
N MET A 242 1.35 11.73 -6.35
CA MET A 242 0.01 12.25 -6.06
C MET A 242 0.05 13.06 -4.76
N ARG A 243 -0.82 14.07 -4.67
CA ARG A 243 -0.97 14.93 -3.49
C ARG A 243 -2.42 15.03 -3.06
N GLY A 244 -2.65 15.46 -1.83
CA GLY A 244 -3.99 15.61 -1.28
C GLY A 244 -4.52 14.36 -0.57
N MET A 245 -3.66 13.37 -0.33
CA MET A 245 -4.04 12.17 0.41
C MET A 245 -4.15 12.51 1.90
N ARG A 246 -5.08 11.88 2.62
CA ARG A 246 -5.23 12.02 4.07
C ARG A 246 -4.44 10.93 4.79
N ASN A 247 -4.76 9.67 4.57
CA ASN A 247 -4.07 8.52 5.12
C ASN A 247 -4.21 7.29 4.18
N PRO A 248 -3.41 7.25 3.08
CA PRO A 248 -3.46 6.18 2.08
C PRO A 248 -2.90 4.87 2.68
N TRP A 249 -3.76 4.17 3.41
CA TRP A 249 -3.40 3.06 4.29
C TRP A 249 -3.05 1.81 3.50
N ARG A 250 -3.79 1.51 2.42
CA ARG A 250 -3.53 0.38 1.53
C ARG A 250 -3.78 0.78 0.08
N PHE A 251 -2.91 0.31 -0.80
CA PHE A 251 -3.07 0.44 -2.25
C PHE A 251 -2.61 -0.86 -2.92
N SER A 252 -3.02 -1.07 -4.16
CA SER A 252 -2.59 -2.21 -4.96
C SER A 252 -2.48 -1.82 -6.42
N PHE A 253 -1.52 -2.42 -7.11
CA PHE A 253 -1.54 -2.49 -8.56
C PHE A 253 -2.46 -3.62 -9.02
N ASP A 254 -3.31 -3.34 -10.00
CA ASP A 254 -4.09 -4.36 -10.71
C ASP A 254 -3.12 -5.21 -11.54
N GLY A 255 -3.14 -6.53 -11.33
CA GLY A 255 -2.23 -7.46 -12.00
C GLY A 255 -2.50 -7.65 -13.50
N ALA A 256 -3.70 -7.31 -13.98
CA ALA A 256 -4.10 -7.44 -15.36
C ALA A 256 -3.88 -6.13 -16.15
N THR A 257 -4.20 -4.98 -15.55
CA THR A 257 -4.12 -3.68 -16.24
C THR A 257 -2.91 -2.84 -15.84
N GLY A 258 -2.30 -3.14 -14.69
CA GLY A 258 -1.25 -2.32 -14.08
C GLY A 258 -1.77 -1.03 -13.44
N ASP A 259 -3.08 -0.84 -13.36
CA ASP A 259 -3.68 0.36 -12.75
C ASP A 259 -3.42 0.40 -11.26
N LEU A 260 -3.32 1.59 -10.69
CA LEU A 260 -3.15 1.79 -9.26
C LEU A 260 -4.49 2.15 -8.62
N TRP A 261 -4.89 1.36 -7.62
CA TRP A 261 -6.05 1.60 -6.76
C TRP A 261 -5.58 1.89 -5.35
N ILE A 262 -6.10 2.96 -4.74
CA ILE A 262 -5.68 3.43 -3.42
C ILE A 262 -6.92 3.53 -2.54
N GLY A 263 -6.87 2.90 -1.36
CA GLY A 263 -7.81 3.18 -0.28
C GLY A 263 -7.22 4.27 0.62
N ASP A 264 -7.80 5.45 0.56
CA ASP A 264 -7.43 6.59 1.40
C ASP A 264 -8.41 6.72 2.57
N VAL A 265 -7.88 6.65 3.79
CA VAL A 265 -8.70 6.73 4.99
C VAL A 265 -9.16 8.16 5.20
N GLY A 266 -10.44 8.41 4.97
CA GLY A 266 -11.07 9.72 5.03
C GLY A 266 -11.49 10.12 6.45
N GLN A 267 -12.27 11.19 6.57
CA GLN A 267 -12.65 11.77 7.86
C GLN A 267 -14.06 11.34 8.26
N ASN A 268 -14.19 10.83 9.48
CA ASN A 268 -15.47 10.45 10.09
C ASN A 268 -16.22 9.41 9.24
N ASP A 269 -17.23 9.84 8.48
CA ASP A 269 -18.14 8.98 7.73
C ASP A 269 -17.75 8.83 6.23
N TRP A 270 -16.60 9.38 5.84
CA TRP A 270 -16.13 9.39 4.46
C TRP A 270 -14.85 8.60 4.34
N GLU A 271 -14.80 7.71 3.36
CA GLU A 271 -13.62 6.98 2.91
C GLU A 271 -13.49 7.19 1.40
N GLU A 272 -12.28 7.15 0.86
CA GLU A 272 -12.04 7.39 -0.57
C GLU A 272 -11.34 6.21 -1.24
N ILE A 273 -11.74 5.92 -2.47
CA ILE A 273 -11.01 5.06 -3.39
C ILE A 273 -10.52 5.92 -4.54
N ASP A 274 -9.21 6.11 -4.62
CA ASP A 274 -8.59 6.76 -5.77
C ASP A 274 -8.15 5.73 -6.81
N PHE A 275 -8.18 6.17 -8.06
CA PHE A 275 -7.77 5.38 -9.22
C PHE A 275 -6.78 6.19 -10.05
N LEU A 276 -5.67 5.56 -10.42
CA LEU A 276 -4.71 6.10 -11.37
C LEU A 276 -4.43 5.06 -12.46
N PRO A 277 -4.79 5.33 -13.73
CA PRO A 277 -4.57 4.37 -14.80
C PRO A 277 -3.08 4.16 -15.06
N SER A 278 -2.70 2.97 -15.50
CA SER A 278 -1.30 2.58 -15.72
C SER A 278 -0.56 3.49 -16.69
N SER A 279 -1.27 4.05 -17.68
CA SER A 279 -0.73 5.03 -18.63
C SER A 279 -0.21 6.31 -17.95
N ALA A 280 -0.82 6.71 -16.84
CA ALA A 280 -0.43 7.89 -16.06
C ALA A 280 0.76 7.62 -15.09
N LEU A 281 1.06 6.35 -14.78
CA LEU A 281 2.16 5.98 -13.87
C LEU A 281 3.54 6.32 -14.44
N SER A 282 3.69 6.35 -15.76
CA SER A 282 4.96 6.67 -16.44
C SER A 282 5.42 8.12 -16.23
N GLY A 283 4.47 9.06 -16.06
CA GLY A 283 4.74 10.47 -15.76
C GLY A 283 4.85 10.77 -14.26
N ALA A 284 4.26 9.91 -13.41
CA ALA A 284 4.33 9.97 -11.95
C ALA A 284 5.75 9.78 -11.41
#